data_AF-A0A6X7L7R1-F1
#
_entry.id   AF-A0A6X7L7R1-F1
#
_cell.length_a   1.000
_cell.length_b   1.000
_cell.length_c   1.000
_cell.angle_alpha   90.00
_cell.angle_beta   90.00
_cell.angle_gamma   90.00
#
_symmetry.space_group_name_H-M   'P 1'
#
loop_
_entity.id
_entity.type
_entity.pdbx_description
1 polymer ?
#
loop_
_entity_poly.entity_id
_entity_poly.type
_entity_poly.pdbx_seq_one_letter_code
_entity_poly.pdbx_strand_id
1 'polypeptide(L)'
;CRPADLLKPELAELEADVRRQAQEKGIQLAGNAIDDVLTVALFPQIGLKFLENRHNPAAFEPLPQAEAAQPVTKAEKPAASGIYTVEVEGKAFVVKVSDGGDISQLTAAAPAASSAPATAPAGAGTPVTAPLAGNIWKVIAT
;
A
#
# COMPACT_ATOMS: atom_id res chain seq x y z
N CYS A 1 10.82 15.64 -33.55
CA CYS A 1 11.80 16.11 -32.55
C CYS A 1 11.53 15.40 -31.23
N ARG A 2 12.56 15.08 -30.43
CA ARG A 2 12.32 14.50 -29.10
C ARG A 2 11.92 15.66 -28.17
N PRO A 3 10.94 15.50 -27.27
CA PRO A 3 10.52 16.57 -26.36
C PRO A 3 11.68 17.17 -25.55
N ALA A 4 12.67 16.35 -25.17
CA ALA A 4 13.86 16.80 -24.44
C ALA A 4 14.79 17.72 -25.26
N ASP A 5 14.74 17.70 -26.60
CA ASP A 5 15.59 18.55 -27.44
C ASP A 5 15.20 20.05 -27.35
N LEU A 6 14.04 20.36 -26.75
CA LEU A 6 13.53 21.72 -26.57
C LEU A 6 13.75 22.26 -25.15
N LEU A 7 14.25 21.43 -24.23
CA LEU A 7 14.48 21.81 -22.84
C LEU A 7 15.82 22.53 -22.69
N LYS A 8 15.83 23.57 -21.87
CA LYS A 8 17.05 24.32 -21.53
C LYS A 8 17.70 23.70 -20.28
N PRO A 9 19.03 23.78 -20.13
CA PRO A 9 19.67 23.42 -18.87
C PRO A 9 19.25 24.36 -17.74
N GLU A 10 18.76 23.81 -16.63
CA GLU A 10 18.17 24.57 -15.51
C GLU A 10 18.68 24.11 -14.12
N LEU A 11 19.70 23.24 -14.08
CA LEU A 11 20.17 22.60 -12.84
C LEU A 11 20.71 23.61 -11.82
N ALA A 12 21.44 24.63 -12.27
CA ALA A 12 22.00 25.65 -11.38
C ALA A 12 20.91 26.50 -10.71
N GLU A 13 19.81 26.78 -11.43
CA GLU A 13 18.65 27.52 -10.89
C GLU A 13 17.92 26.67 -9.86
N LEU A 14 17.66 25.40 -10.19
CA LEU A 14 17.05 24.44 -9.27
C LEU A 14 17.87 24.22 -8.00
N GLU A 15 19.20 24.18 -8.10
CA GLU A 15 20.07 24.06 -6.93
C GLU A 15 19.95 25.26 -5.99
N ALA A 16 19.92 26.48 -6.54
CA ALA A 16 19.77 27.70 -5.74
C ALA A 16 18.40 27.73 -5.04
N ASP A 17 17.33 27.37 -5.74
CA ASP A 17 15.98 27.35 -5.18
C ASP A 17 15.81 26.27 -4.10
N VAL A 18 16.31 25.06 -4.31
CA VAL A 18 16.24 23.97 -3.32
C VAL A 18 17.06 24.33 -2.09
N ARG A 19 18.26 24.91 -2.25
CA ARG A 19 19.07 25.39 -1.11
C ARG A 19 18.35 26.48 -0.32
N ARG A 20 17.71 27.44 -0.99
CA ARG A 20 16.92 28.49 -0.33
C ARG A 20 15.75 27.90 0.45
N GLN A 21 14.96 27.03 -0.18
CA GLN A 21 13.80 26.40 0.45
C GLN A 21 14.22 25.53 1.64
N ALA A 22 15.35 24.82 1.52
CA ALA A 22 15.89 24.03 2.62
C ALA A 22 16.32 24.89 3.81
N GLN A 23 16.95 26.05 3.55
CA GLN A 23 17.30 27.01 4.61
C GLN A 23 16.07 27.64 5.27
N GLU A 24 15.06 28.04 4.48
CA GLU A 24 13.81 28.63 4.98
C GLU A 24 13.01 27.66 5.86
N LYS A 25 12.99 26.38 5.49
CA LYS A 25 12.23 25.33 6.19
C LYS A 25 13.05 24.55 7.22
N GLY A 26 14.35 24.85 7.36
CA GLY A 26 15.24 24.13 8.28
C GLY A 26 15.47 22.65 7.90
N ILE A 27 15.41 22.34 6.61
CA ILE A 27 15.56 20.98 6.08
C ILE A 27 17.05 20.64 6.01
N GLN A 28 17.41 19.47 6.54
CA GLN A 28 18.76 18.96 6.44
C GLN A 28 18.97 18.29 5.07
N LEU A 29 19.72 18.96 4.19
CA LEU A 29 20.15 18.39 2.92
C LEU A 29 21.17 17.26 3.15
N ALA A 30 21.19 16.29 2.24
CA ALA A 30 22.18 15.23 2.18
C ALA A 30 23.59 15.78 1.95
N GLY A 31 24.61 14.98 2.27
CA GLY A 31 26.02 15.34 2.01
C GLY A 31 26.29 15.69 0.54
N ASN A 32 25.54 15.06 -0.39
CA ASN A 32 25.47 15.43 -1.79
C ASN A 32 24.14 16.15 -2.07
N ALA A 33 24.13 17.48 -1.98
CA ALA A 33 22.91 18.28 -2.20
C ALA A 33 22.29 18.07 -3.60
N ILE A 34 23.07 17.64 -4.59
CA ILE A 34 22.60 17.36 -5.96
C ILE A 34 21.53 16.26 -5.97
N ASP A 35 21.63 15.23 -5.12
CA ASP A 35 20.64 14.14 -5.09
C ASP A 35 19.27 14.65 -4.61
N ASP A 36 19.27 15.57 -3.65
CA ASP A 36 18.05 16.21 -3.17
C ASP A 36 17.49 17.20 -4.21
N VAL A 37 18.36 17.92 -4.92
CA VAL A 37 17.97 18.78 -6.06
C VAL A 37 17.28 17.95 -7.14
N LEU A 38 17.83 16.78 -7.51
CA LEU A 38 17.22 15.88 -8.48
C LEU A 38 15.89 15.31 -7.97
N THR A 39 15.79 14.97 -6.69
CA THR A 39 14.54 14.49 -6.07
C THR A 39 13.42 15.53 -6.17
N VAL A 40 13.74 16.80 -5.89
CA VAL A 40 12.78 17.90 -6.01
C VAL A 40 12.51 18.23 -7.48
N ALA A 41 13.50 18.18 -8.36
CA ALA A 41 13.32 18.45 -9.79
C ALA A 41 12.37 17.43 -10.45
N LEU A 42 12.52 16.14 -10.11
CA LEU A 42 11.66 15.08 -10.63
C LEU A 42 10.24 15.14 -10.03
N PHE A 43 10.12 15.53 -8.76
CA PHE A 43 8.84 15.64 -8.09
C PHE A 43 8.78 16.86 -7.15
N PRO A 44 8.43 18.05 -7.67
CA PRO A 44 8.55 19.30 -6.91
C PRO A 44 7.77 19.31 -5.59
N GLN A 45 6.54 18.80 -5.58
CA GLN A 45 5.68 18.84 -4.39
C GLN A 45 5.99 17.72 -3.39
N ILE A 46 6.17 16.49 -3.87
CA ILE A 46 6.43 15.35 -2.97
C ILE A 46 7.89 15.30 -2.52
N GLY A 47 8.83 15.74 -3.35
CA GLY A 47 10.25 15.75 -3.06
C GLY A 47 10.57 16.69 -1.91
N LEU A 48 10.01 17.90 -1.89
CA LEU A 48 10.16 18.80 -0.74
C LEU A 48 9.57 18.20 0.54
N LYS A 49 8.36 17.64 0.45
CA LYS A 49 7.71 16.98 1.60
C LYS A 49 8.51 15.76 2.09
N PHE A 50 9.17 15.04 1.19
CA PHE A 50 10.08 13.96 1.52
C PHE A 50 11.30 14.47 2.28
N LEU A 51 11.94 15.55 1.82
CA LEU A 51 13.09 16.13 2.48
C LEU A 51 12.73 16.68 3.88
N GLU A 52 11.57 17.32 4.02
CA GLU A 52 11.03 17.75 5.33
C GLU A 52 10.86 16.58 6.31
N ASN A 53 10.48 15.41 5.80
CA ASN A 53 10.22 14.23 6.61
C ASN A 53 11.38 13.24 6.64
N ARG A 54 12.55 13.57 6.08
CA ARG A 54 13.67 12.64 5.87
C ARG A 54 14.11 11.89 7.13
N HIS A 55 14.02 12.56 8.29
CA HIS A 55 14.36 11.99 9.60
C HIS A 55 13.13 11.66 10.46
N ASN A 56 11.94 11.67 9.86
CA ASN A 56 10.68 11.39 10.51
C ASN A 56 10.19 9.97 10.16
N PRO A 57 10.50 8.95 10.97
CA PRO A 57 10.06 7.58 10.72
C PRO A 57 8.54 7.38 10.79
N ALA A 58 7.79 8.34 11.35
CA ALA A 58 6.32 8.28 11.39
C ALA A 58 5.67 8.76 10.08
N ALA A 59 6.41 9.47 9.21
CA ALA A 59 5.92 9.93 7.91
C ALA A 59 6.16 8.91 6.78
N PHE A 60 6.95 7.87 7.06
CA PHE A 60 7.22 6.78 6.13
C PHE A 60 6.55 5.50 6.60
N GLU A 61 6.31 4.61 5.65
CA GLU A 61 5.91 3.26 5.99
C GLU A 61 7.03 2.61 6.81
N PRO A 62 6.69 1.84 7.86
CA PRO A 62 7.70 1.06 8.56
C PRO A 62 8.40 0.18 7.54
N LEU A 63 9.73 0.16 7.62
CA LEU A 63 10.53 -0.72 6.78
C LEU A 63 9.90 -2.12 6.88
N PRO A 64 9.69 -2.82 5.74
CA PRO A 64 9.27 -4.20 5.80
C PRO A 64 10.32 -4.92 6.64
N GLN A 65 9.92 -5.29 7.85
CA GLN A 65 10.71 -6.16 8.69
C GLN A 65 10.67 -7.50 7.96
N ALA A 66 11.65 -7.74 7.08
CA ALA A 66 12.14 -9.10 6.93
C ALA A 66 12.46 -9.50 8.37
N GLU A 67 11.65 -10.40 8.93
CA GLU A 67 11.77 -10.94 10.27
C GLU A 67 13.25 -11.10 10.59
N ALA A 68 13.84 -10.08 11.22
CA ALA A 68 15.14 -10.23 11.82
C ALA A 68 14.82 -11.24 12.90
N ALA A 69 15.37 -12.45 12.77
CA ALA A 69 15.34 -13.46 13.80
C ALA A 69 15.97 -12.86 15.06
N GLN A 70 15.19 -12.05 15.78
CA GLN A 70 15.40 -11.78 17.17
C GLN A 70 15.34 -13.17 17.80
N PRO A 71 16.36 -13.61 18.53
CA PRO A 71 16.21 -14.77 19.37
C PRO A 71 15.15 -14.39 20.40
N VAL A 72 13.90 -14.68 20.08
CA VAL A 72 12.79 -14.60 21.03
C VAL A 72 13.20 -15.53 22.16
N THR A 73 13.58 -14.95 23.30
CA THR A 73 13.57 -15.68 24.55
C THR A 73 12.18 -16.28 24.66
N LYS A 74 12.15 -17.60 24.55
CA LYS A 74 11.01 -18.49 24.62
C LYS A 74 10.08 -18.08 25.76
N ALA A 75 9.08 -17.27 25.45
CA ALA A 75 7.86 -17.20 26.23
C ALA A 75 6.95 -18.26 25.61
N GLU A 76 6.71 -19.34 26.37
CA GLU A 76 5.67 -20.33 26.06
C GLU A 76 4.33 -19.61 25.87
N LYS A 77 3.96 -19.37 24.61
CA LYS A 77 2.59 -19.10 24.22
C LYS A 77 1.97 -20.45 23.88
N PRO A 78 0.78 -20.80 24.42
CA PRO A 78 0.15 -22.07 24.07
C PRO A 78 -0.05 -22.13 22.56
N ALA A 79 0.35 -23.24 21.95
CA ALA A 79 0.08 -23.54 20.56
C ALA A 79 -1.41 -23.32 20.28
N ALA A 80 -1.75 -22.31 19.49
CA ALA A 80 -3.12 -22.05 19.08
C ALA A 80 -3.48 -23.00 17.94
N SER A 81 -3.53 -24.30 18.24
CA SER A 81 -4.28 -25.25 17.43
C SER A 81 -5.75 -24.88 17.55
N GLY A 82 -6.28 -24.24 16.51
CA GLY A 82 -7.62 -23.69 16.49
C GLY A 82 -8.37 -24.13 15.23
N ILE A 83 -9.68 -24.27 15.38
CA ILE A 83 -10.58 -24.41 14.24
C ILE A 83 -10.94 -22.99 13.80
N TYR A 84 -10.56 -22.62 12.59
CA TYR A 84 -10.82 -21.29 12.02
C TYR A 84 -11.83 -21.41 10.88
N THR A 85 -12.91 -20.65 10.97
CA THR A 85 -13.87 -20.49 9.86
C THR A 85 -13.37 -19.39 8.95
N VAL A 86 -12.99 -19.72 7.72
CA VAL A 86 -12.52 -18.78 6.71
C VAL A 86 -13.58 -18.68 5.62
N GLU A 87 -14.05 -17.46 5.35
CA GLU A 87 -14.98 -17.20 4.25
C GLU A 87 -14.19 -16.87 2.98
N VAL A 88 -14.29 -17.74 1.98
CA VAL A 88 -13.71 -17.53 0.65
C VAL A 88 -14.86 -17.60 -0.36
N GLU A 89 -15.02 -16.55 -1.17
CA GLU A 89 -16.07 -16.46 -2.19
C GLU A 89 -17.50 -16.72 -1.68
N GLY A 90 -17.81 -16.24 -0.47
CA GLY A 90 -19.14 -16.38 0.14
C GLY A 90 -19.46 -17.80 0.65
N LYS A 91 -18.45 -18.69 0.72
CA LYS A 91 -18.55 -20.02 1.32
C LYS A 91 -17.62 -20.11 2.52
N ALA A 92 -18.19 -20.52 3.66
CA ALA A 92 -17.45 -20.70 4.90
C ALA A 92 -16.75 -22.07 4.91
N PHE A 93 -15.44 -22.09 5.12
CA PHE A 93 -14.62 -23.30 5.24
C PHE A 93 -14.07 -23.41 6.65
N VAL A 94 -14.24 -24.58 7.25
CA VAL A 94 -13.75 -24.88 8.58
C VAL A 94 -12.36 -25.51 8.46
N VAL A 95 -11.33 -24.75 8.81
CA VAL A 95 -9.93 -25.16 8.70
C VAL A 95 -9.42 -25.53 10.09
N LYS A 96 -9.00 -26.78 10.27
CA LYS A 96 -8.30 -27.22 11.48
C LYS A 96 -6.79 -27.10 11.26
N VAL A 97 -6.17 -26.15 11.93
CA VAL A 97 -4.70 -25.98 11.87
C VAL A 97 -4.08 -26.77 13.03
N SER A 98 -3.29 -27.77 12.69
CA SER A 98 -2.52 -28.57 13.66
C SER A 98 -1.07 -28.08 13.70
N ASP A 99 -0.41 -28.25 14.85
CA ASP A 99 0.96 -27.80 15.09
C ASP A 99 1.92 -28.58 14.16
N GLY A 100 2.48 -27.88 13.17
CA GLY A 100 3.27 -28.51 12.09
C GLY A 100 3.02 -27.96 10.68
N GLY A 101 2.08 -27.04 10.46
CA GLY A 101 1.90 -26.35 9.17
C GLY A 101 1.32 -27.20 8.04
N ASP A 102 1.11 -28.50 8.25
CA ASP A 102 0.43 -29.38 7.31
C ASP A 102 -1.10 -29.21 7.42
N ILE A 103 -1.70 -28.67 6.35
CA ILE A 103 -3.15 -28.51 6.21
C ILE A 103 -3.74 -29.88 5.84
N SER A 104 -4.25 -30.62 6.83
CA SER A 104 -4.87 -31.92 6.60
C SER A 104 -6.39 -31.81 6.48
N GLN A 105 -6.89 -32.19 5.30
CA GLN A 105 -8.27 -32.47 4.91
C GLN A 105 -9.22 -31.27 4.71
N LEU A 106 -9.39 -30.92 3.42
CA LEU A 106 -10.50 -30.12 2.92
C LEU A 106 -11.72 -31.04 2.71
N THR A 107 -12.55 -31.20 3.74
CA THR A 107 -13.88 -31.79 3.56
C THR A 107 -14.88 -30.67 3.32
N ALA A 108 -15.49 -30.67 2.14
CA ALA A 108 -16.63 -29.81 1.83
C ALA A 108 -17.83 -30.28 2.66
N ALA A 109 -18.35 -29.41 3.53
CA ALA A 109 -19.64 -29.63 4.16
C ALA A 109 -20.75 -29.48 3.09
N ALA A 110 -21.69 -30.43 3.09
CA ALA A 110 -22.85 -30.39 2.19
C ALA A 110 -23.65 -29.10 2.41
N PRO A 111 -24.12 -28.42 1.34
CA PRO A 111 -24.71 -27.10 1.46
C PRO A 111 -26.07 -27.21 2.16
N ALA A 112 -26.15 -26.66 3.38
CA ALA A 112 -27.41 -26.28 3.97
C ALA A 112 -27.91 -25.03 3.22
N ALA A 113 -29.07 -25.17 2.56
CA ALA A 113 -29.76 -24.05 1.94
C ALA A 113 -30.11 -23.01 3.01
N SER A 114 -29.59 -21.79 2.89
CA SER A 114 -30.05 -20.66 3.69
C SER A 114 -30.10 -19.37 2.87
N SER A 115 -31.34 -18.95 2.63
CA SER A 115 -31.85 -17.58 2.48
C SER A 115 -30.89 -16.48 1.98
N ALA A 116 -31.02 -16.15 0.69
CA ALA A 116 -30.49 -14.93 0.09
C ALA A 116 -31.16 -13.67 0.68
N PRO A 117 -30.43 -12.55 0.88
CA PRO A 117 -31.03 -11.24 1.10
C PRO A 117 -31.73 -10.75 -0.16
N ALA A 118 -32.85 -10.06 0.01
CA ALA A 118 -33.67 -9.55 -1.09
C ALA A 118 -32.89 -8.58 -2.00
N THR A 119 -32.88 -8.89 -3.30
CA THR A 119 -32.53 -7.99 -4.39
C THR A 119 -33.41 -6.74 -4.35
N ALA A 120 -32.80 -5.56 -4.25
CA ALA A 120 -33.45 -4.30 -4.60
C ALA A 120 -33.84 -4.33 -6.09
N PRO A 121 -34.93 -3.67 -6.52
CA PRO A 121 -35.37 -3.71 -7.90
C PRO A 121 -34.29 -3.13 -8.80
N ALA A 122 -33.81 -3.95 -9.74
CA ALA A 122 -32.97 -3.47 -10.83
C ALA A 122 -33.79 -2.49 -11.68
N GLY A 123 -33.40 -1.21 -11.70
CA GLY A 123 -33.80 -0.31 -12.78
C GLY A 123 -33.34 -0.89 -14.12
N ALA A 124 -34.01 -0.49 -15.21
CA ALA A 124 -33.81 -1.01 -16.58
C ALA A 124 -32.47 -0.61 -17.24
N GLY A 125 -31.37 -0.64 -16.48
CA GLY A 125 -30.01 -0.43 -16.98
C GLY A 125 -29.27 -1.75 -17.10
N THR A 126 -28.48 -1.91 -18.16
CA THR A 126 -27.52 -3.00 -18.30
C THR A 126 -26.44 -2.87 -17.22
N PRO A 127 -26.18 -3.90 -16.40
CA PRO A 127 -25.15 -3.83 -15.37
C PRO A 127 -23.76 -3.79 -16.03
N VAL A 128 -22.95 -2.78 -15.67
CA VAL A 128 -21.55 -2.67 -16.08
C VAL A 128 -20.67 -3.03 -14.88
N THR A 129 -19.95 -4.14 -14.98
CA THR A 129 -19.02 -4.62 -13.94
C THR A 129 -17.60 -4.10 -14.20
N ALA A 130 -16.89 -3.77 -13.12
CA ALA A 130 -15.50 -3.29 -13.23
C ALA A 130 -14.55 -4.48 -13.55
N PRO A 131 -13.66 -4.36 -14.55
CA PRO A 131 -12.75 -5.44 -14.93
C PRO A 131 -11.52 -5.58 -14.02
N LEU A 132 -11.21 -4.57 -13.20
CA LEU A 132 -10.08 -4.55 -12.28
C LEU A 132 -10.42 -3.73 -11.03
N ALA A 133 -9.88 -4.10 -9.87
CA ALA A 133 -10.06 -3.36 -8.62
C ALA A 133 -9.39 -1.97 -8.69
N GLY A 134 -10.08 -0.94 -8.21
CA GLY A 134 -9.58 0.44 -8.19
C GLY A 134 -10.52 1.39 -7.43
N ASN A 135 -10.12 2.66 -7.31
CA ASN A 135 -10.88 3.69 -6.58
C ASN A 135 -11.68 4.60 -7.53
N ILE A 136 -12.93 4.92 -7.17
CA ILE A 136 -13.78 5.85 -7.92
C ILE A 136 -13.45 7.29 -7.49
N TRP A 137 -12.93 8.11 -8.39
CA TRP A 137 -12.55 9.50 -8.09
C TRP A 137 -13.57 10.55 -8.59
N LYS A 138 -14.46 10.18 -9.52
CA LYS A 138 -15.52 11.06 -10.04
C LYS A 138 -16.66 10.25 -10.66
N VAL A 139 -17.90 10.62 -10.32
CA VAL A 139 -19.11 10.08 -10.96
C VAL A 139 -19.64 11.10 -11.95
N ILE A 140 -19.83 10.69 -13.20
CA ILE A 140 -20.47 11.47 -14.26
C ILE A 140 -21.61 10.62 -14.82
N ALA A 141 -22.74 10.64 -14.13
CA ALA A 141 -23.99 10.06 -14.60
C ALA A 141 -25.03 11.20 -14.69
N THR A 142 -25.69 11.30 -15.84
CA THR A 142 -26.92 12.09 -16.01
C THR A 142 -28.06 11.12 -16.21
#